data_AF-A0A846CVH8-F1
#
_entry.id   AF-A0A846CVH8-F1
#
_cell.length_a   1.000
_cell.length_b   1.000
_cell.length_c   1.000
_cell.angle_alpha   90.00
_cell.angle_beta   90.00
_cell.angle_gamma   90.00
#
_symmetry.space_group_name_H-M   'P 1'
#
loop_
_entity.id
_entity.type
_entity.pdbx_description
1 polymer ?
#
loop_
_entity_poly.entity_id
_entity_poly.type
_entity_poly.pdbx_seq_one_letter_code
_entity_poly.pdbx_strand_id
1 'polypeptide(L)'
;MLATLDPNGLPLVGATLPGQGTDESHYLPTWRQLVEIIGHKNFLFLADCKASSWANRAEIDREGGIYCFPLAMSKPRPKILLDWLANVATNLQEIFPEDAESKDLP
;
A
#
# COMPACT_ATOMS: atom_id res chain seq x y z
N MET A 1 -8.50 -6.27 -12.00
CA MET A 1 -8.38 -5.10 -11.10
C MET A 1 -9.05 -3.90 -11.73
N LEU A 2 -9.72 -3.07 -10.92
CA LEU A 2 -10.36 -1.81 -11.35
C LEU A 2 -10.01 -0.72 -10.34
N ALA A 3 -9.57 0.44 -10.81
CA ALA A 3 -9.38 1.64 -9.99
C ALA A 3 -10.28 2.77 -10.48
N THR A 4 -10.98 3.40 -9.54
CA THR A 4 -11.99 4.43 -9.82
C THR A 4 -11.65 5.73 -9.09
N LEU A 5 -12.00 6.86 -9.71
CA LEU A 5 -11.92 8.17 -9.11
C LEU A 5 -13.25 8.55 -8.45
N ASP A 6 -13.20 8.83 -7.16
CA ASP A 6 -14.33 9.36 -6.39
C ASP A 6 -14.58 10.85 -6.67
N PRO A 7 -15.82 11.36 -6.47
CA PRO A 7 -17.00 10.66 -5.95
C PRO A 7 -17.84 9.95 -7.03
N ASN A 8 -17.54 10.14 -8.31
CA ASN A 8 -18.37 9.63 -9.41
C ASN A 8 -18.09 8.17 -9.78
N GLY A 9 -17.10 7.53 -9.15
CA GLY A 9 -16.68 6.16 -9.46
C GLY A 9 -16.13 6.03 -10.88
N LEU A 10 -15.52 7.08 -11.43
CA LEU A 10 -15.04 7.08 -12.83
C LEU A 10 -13.87 6.10 -12.97
N PRO A 11 -13.97 5.04 -13.78
CA PRO A 11 -12.87 4.09 -13.94
C PRO A 11 -11.69 4.75 -14.65
N LEU A 12 -10.51 4.69 -14.03
CA LEU A 12 -9.26 5.22 -14.60
C LEU A 12 -8.33 4.10 -15.09
N VAL A 13 -8.30 2.97 -14.40
CA VAL A 13 -7.46 1.82 -14.74
C VAL A 13 -8.28 0.54 -14.65
N GLY A 14 -8.21 -0.29 -15.69
CA GLY A 14 -8.77 -1.63 -15.71
C GLY A 14 -7.74 -2.64 -16.23
N ALA A 15 -7.63 -3.78 -15.55
CA ALA A 15 -6.73 -4.85 -15.95
C ALA A 15 -7.39 -6.23 -15.76
N THR A 16 -7.28 -7.07 -16.78
CA THR A 16 -7.65 -8.49 -16.73
C THR A 16 -6.41 -9.31 -16.40
N LEU A 17 -6.42 -9.97 -15.24
CA LEU A 17 -5.28 -10.75 -14.74
C LEU A 17 -5.57 -12.26 -14.84
N PRO A 18 -4.55 -13.10 -15.06
CA PRO A 18 -4.70 -14.55 -14.96
C PRO A 18 -5.16 -14.97 -13.56
N GLY A 19 -6.15 -15.85 -13.46
CA GLY A 19 -6.77 -16.24 -12.18
C GLY A 19 -5.93 -17.15 -11.26
N GLN A 20 -4.69 -17.45 -11.64
CA GLN A 20 -3.82 -18.43 -10.97
C GLN A 20 -2.84 -17.80 -9.96
N GLY A 21 -2.90 -16.49 -9.74
CA GLY A 21 -2.02 -15.74 -8.84
C GLY A 21 -2.77 -14.81 -7.89
N THR A 22 -2.04 -14.18 -6.96
CA THR A 22 -2.58 -13.11 -6.12
C THR A 22 -2.47 -11.78 -6.84
N ASP A 23 -3.37 -10.84 -6.53
CA ASP A 23 -3.32 -9.47 -7.07
C ASP A 23 -2.18 -8.63 -6.45
N GLU A 24 -1.44 -9.17 -5.48
CA GLU A 24 -0.52 -8.44 -4.59
C GLU A 24 0.55 -7.65 -5.36
N SER A 25 1.16 -8.25 -6.39
CA SER A 25 2.21 -7.62 -7.21
C SER A 25 1.68 -6.53 -8.16
N HIS A 26 0.36 -6.40 -8.30
CA HIS A 26 -0.25 -5.48 -9.27
C HIS A 26 -0.66 -4.13 -8.66
N TYR A 27 -0.78 -4.01 -7.33
CA TYR A 27 -1.20 -2.76 -6.69
C TYR A 27 -0.20 -1.61 -6.86
N LEU A 28 1.10 -1.84 -6.66
CA LEU A 28 2.13 -0.80 -6.85
C LEU A 28 2.20 -0.31 -8.30
N PRO A 29 2.25 -1.19 -9.33
CA PRO A 29 2.13 -0.77 -10.72
C PRO A 29 0.85 0.03 -11.01
N THR A 30 -0.31 -0.41 -10.49
CA THR A 30 -1.57 0.32 -10.66
C THR A 30 -1.52 1.70 -10.02
N TRP A 31 -0.96 1.84 -8.81
CA TRP A 31 -0.80 3.14 -8.17
C TRP A 31 0.10 4.08 -8.99
N ARG A 32 1.25 3.61 -9.47
CA ARG A 32 2.14 4.41 -10.34
C ARG A 32 1.43 4.86 -11.62
N GLN A 33 0.65 3.97 -12.24
CA GLN A 33 -0.16 4.33 -13.40
C GLN A 33 -1.23 5.39 -13.08
N LEU A 34 -1.86 5.32 -11.90
CA LEU A 34 -2.79 6.36 -11.44
C LEU A 34 -2.09 7.71 -11.24
N VAL A 35 -0.87 7.70 -10.70
CA VAL A 35 -0.05 8.93 -10.57
C VAL A 35 0.21 9.56 -11.93
N GLU A 36 0.53 8.77 -12.96
CA GLU A 36 0.72 9.26 -14.33
C GLU A 36 -0.57 9.82 -14.93
N ILE A 37 -1.71 9.12 -14.76
CA ILE A 37 -3.02 9.55 -15.30
C ILE A 37 -3.53 10.81 -14.61
N ILE A 38 -3.41 10.89 -13.28
CA ILE A 38 -3.90 12.02 -12.47
C ILE A 38 -2.92 13.21 -12.55
N GLY A 39 -1.63 12.93 -12.76
CA GLY A 39 -0.56 13.94 -12.86
C GLY A 39 0.02 14.38 -11.52
N HIS A 40 -0.41 13.79 -10.40
CA HIS A 40 0.15 14.07 -9.07
C HIS A 40 -0.07 12.89 -8.10
N LYS A 41 0.65 12.91 -6.97
CA LYS A 41 0.56 11.88 -5.91
C LYS A 41 -0.38 12.24 -4.77
N ASN A 42 -0.91 13.46 -4.78
CA ASN A 42 -1.79 13.99 -3.72
C ASN A 42 -3.22 13.44 -3.84
N PHE A 43 -3.36 12.11 -3.67
CA PHE A 43 -4.63 11.42 -3.58
C PHE A 43 -4.51 10.25 -2.61
N LEU A 44 -5.61 9.90 -1.93
CA LEU A 44 -5.67 8.73 -1.07
C LEU A 44 -5.93 7.48 -1.90
N PHE A 45 -4.97 6.57 -1.96
CA PHE A 45 -5.16 5.28 -2.59
C PHE A 45 -5.85 4.29 -1.63
N LEU A 46 -7.11 4.00 -1.91
CA LEU A 46 -7.92 3.02 -1.20
C LEU A 46 -7.93 1.69 -1.96
N ALA A 47 -7.64 0.60 -1.26
CA ALA A 47 -7.64 -0.74 -1.84
C ALA A 47 -7.98 -1.80 -0.77
N ASP A 48 -8.29 -3.01 -1.22
CA ASP A 48 -8.57 -4.13 -0.32
C ASP A 48 -7.30 -4.66 0.39
N CYS A 49 -7.49 -5.65 1.27
CA CYS A 49 -6.42 -6.12 2.14
C CYS A 49 -5.22 -6.74 1.43
N LYS A 50 -5.35 -7.17 0.16
CA LYS A 50 -4.22 -7.70 -0.62
C LYS A 50 -3.19 -6.62 -0.95
N ALA A 51 -3.58 -5.34 -0.96
CA ALA A 51 -2.66 -4.22 -1.16
C ALA A 51 -1.70 -4.01 0.02
N SER A 52 -2.04 -4.54 1.21
CA SER A 52 -1.32 -4.27 2.47
C SER A 52 0.02 -5.00 2.63
N SER A 53 0.63 -5.49 1.54
CA SER A 53 1.97 -6.05 1.59
C SER A 53 3.00 -5.03 2.06
N TRP A 54 4.06 -5.50 2.73
CA TRP A 54 5.15 -4.61 3.17
C TRP A 54 5.79 -3.91 1.98
N ALA A 55 6.06 -4.64 0.89
CA ALA A 55 6.65 -4.09 -0.32
C ALA A 55 5.78 -2.97 -0.94
N ASN A 56 4.48 -3.20 -1.12
CA ASN A 56 3.59 -2.18 -1.69
C ASN A 56 3.54 -0.94 -0.81
N ARG A 57 3.37 -1.12 0.50
CA ARG A 57 3.27 -0.02 1.46
C ARG A 57 4.56 0.79 1.56
N ALA A 58 5.70 0.11 1.66
CA ALA A 58 7.01 0.75 1.75
C ALA A 58 7.33 1.52 0.46
N GLU A 59 7.07 0.94 -0.71
CA GLU A 59 7.36 1.59 -1.99
C GLU A 59 6.43 2.78 -2.27
N ILE A 60 5.12 2.67 -1.97
CA ILE A 60 4.19 3.79 -2.12
C ILE A 60 4.58 4.94 -1.18
N ASP A 61 4.93 4.64 0.07
CA ASP A 61 5.38 5.64 1.04
C ASP A 61 6.71 6.30 0.62
N ARG A 62 7.71 5.48 0.23
CA ARG A 62 9.01 5.93 -0.29
C ARG A 62 8.87 6.83 -1.51
N GLU A 63 7.86 6.59 -2.34
CA GLU A 63 7.55 7.43 -3.50
C GLU A 63 6.69 8.66 -3.17
N GLY A 64 6.30 8.87 -1.92
CA GLY A 64 5.51 10.03 -1.47
C GLY A 64 4.01 9.90 -1.75
N GLY A 65 3.50 8.68 -1.82
CA GLY A 65 2.08 8.37 -1.98
C GLY A 65 1.35 8.32 -0.64
N ILE A 66 0.02 8.53 -0.69
CA ILE A 66 -0.87 8.43 0.46
C ILE A 66 -1.75 7.20 0.27
N TYR A 67 -1.77 6.28 1.23
CA TYR A 67 -2.57 5.06 1.13
C TYR A 67 -3.33 4.75 2.41
N CYS A 68 -4.44 4.03 2.28
CA CYS A 68 -5.15 3.43 3.40
C CYS A 68 -5.67 2.06 2.97
N PHE A 69 -5.04 1.01 3.51
CA PHE A 69 -5.38 -0.38 3.23
C PHE A 69 -5.73 -1.10 4.54
N PRO A 70 -6.79 -1.91 4.57
CA PRO A 70 -6.98 -2.85 5.66
C PRO A 70 -5.82 -3.86 5.68
N LEU A 71 -5.30 -4.23 6.85
CA LEU A 71 -4.23 -5.22 6.94
C LEU A 71 -4.76 -6.62 6.62
N ALA A 72 -4.07 -7.36 5.76
CA ALA A 72 -4.38 -8.78 5.56
C ALA A 72 -4.19 -9.54 6.89
N MET A 73 -5.12 -10.44 7.22
CA MET A 73 -5.03 -11.27 8.42
C MET A 73 -4.17 -12.53 8.24
N SER A 74 -3.33 -12.57 7.22
CA SER A 74 -2.33 -13.62 7.05
C SER A 74 -1.26 -13.51 8.16
N LYS A 75 -0.78 -14.66 8.65
CA LYS A 75 0.35 -14.69 9.60
C LYS A 75 1.55 -13.96 8.97
N PRO A 76 2.31 -13.15 9.74
CA PRO A 76 2.24 -12.95 11.20
C PRO A 76 1.37 -11.76 11.65
N ARG A 77 0.65 -11.07 10.74
CA ARG A 77 0.07 -9.75 10.97
C ARG A 77 -0.96 -9.67 12.12
N PRO A 78 -1.87 -10.64 12.32
CA PRO A 78 -2.78 -10.60 13.47
C PRO A 78 -2.06 -10.61 14.81
N LYS A 79 -0.97 -11.37 14.93
CA LYS A 79 -0.19 -11.42 16.17
C LYS A 79 0.49 -10.07 16.43
N ILE A 80 1.13 -9.50 15.41
CA ILE A 80 1.79 -8.19 15.52
C ILE A 80 0.79 -7.12 15.97
N LEU A 81 -0.41 -7.10 15.38
CA LEU A 81 -1.45 -6.15 15.78
C LEU A 81 -1.89 -6.35 17.23
N LEU A 82 -2.10 -7.60 17.67
CA LEU A 82 -2.42 -7.89 19.07
C LEU A 82 -1.28 -7.50 20.02
N ASP A 83 -0.03 -7.74 19.63
CA ASP A 83 1.15 -7.35 20.40
C ASP A 83 1.24 -5.82 20.53
N TRP A 84 0.93 -5.05 19.48
CA TRP A 84 0.86 -3.59 19.49
C TRP A 84 -0.29 -3.06 20.34
N LEU A 85 -1.47 -3.70 20.32
CA LEU A 85 -2.58 -3.32 21.18
C LEU A 85 -2.28 -3.59 22.66
N ALA A 86 -1.60 -4.70 22.95
CA ALA A 86 -1.16 -5.03 24.31
C ALA A 86 -0.03 -4.11 24.79
N ASN A 87 0.83 -3.65 23.88
CA ASN A 87 1.98 -2.80 24.16
C ASN A 87 1.93 -1.54 23.28
N VAL A 88 0.98 -0.66 23.57
CA VAL A 88 0.74 0.54 22.76
C VAL A 88 2.02 1.38 22.70
N ALA A 89 2.59 1.49 21.51
CA ALA A 89 3.72 2.37 21.26
C ALA A 89 3.28 3.82 21.48
N THR A 90 4.00 4.54 22.33
CA THR A 90 3.75 5.96 22.61
C THR A 90 4.50 6.87 21.63
N ASN A 91 5.41 6.31 20.84
CA ASN A 91 6.26 7.04 19.89
C ASN A 91 6.05 6.52 18.47
N LEU A 92 6.13 7.43 17.49
CA LEU A 92 6.09 7.10 16.07
C LEU A 92 7.37 6.33 15.71
N GLN A 93 7.23 5.24 14.95
CA GLN A 93 8.37 4.47 14.42
C GLN A 93 8.29 4.44 12.89
N GLU A 94 9.38 4.85 12.24
CA GLU A 94 9.55 4.71 10.80
C GLU A 94 9.83 3.24 10.45
N ILE A 95 9.23 2.77 9.34
CA ILE A 95 9.38 1.40 8.87
C ILE A 95 10.11 1.45 7.52
N PHE A 96 11.24 0.75 7.45
CA PHE A 96 12.04 0.66 6.23
C PHE A 96 11.91 -0.75 5.60
N PRO A 97 11.99 -0.87 4.27
CA PRO A 97 12.13 -2.18 3.62
C PRO A 97 13.46 -2.84 4.00
N GLU A 98 13.52 -4.17 4.01
CA GLU A 98 14.70 -4.95 4.45
C GLU A 98 15.99 -4.61 3.69
N ASP A 99 15.89 -4.08 2.47
CA ASP A 99 17.02 -3.70 1.61
C ASP A 99 17.43 -2.22 1.70
N ALA A 100 16.77 -1.42 2.53
CA ALA A 100 17.20 -0.06 2.80
C ALA A 100 18.29 -0.09 3.88
N GLU A 101 19.55 -0.21 3.46
CA GLU A 101 20.67 0.23 4.31
C GLU A 101 20.33 1.63 4.84
N SER A 102 20.35 1.77 6.15
CA SER A 102 20.35 3.03 6.88
C SER A 102 21.49 3.92 6.37
N LYS A 103 21.29 4.59 5.25
CA LYS A 103 22.17 5.64 4.76
C LYS A 103 21.46 6.97 4.94
N ASP A 104 21.86 7.59 6.04
CA ASP A 104 21.89 9.02 6.28
C ASP A 104 20.53 9.74 6.20
N LEU A 105 19.93 9.94 7.37
CA LEU A 105 19.10 11.12 7.63
C LEU A 105 19.84 11.99 8.67
N PRO A 106 19.89 13.32 8.45
CA PRO A 106 20.69 14.28 9.23
C PRO A 106 20.28 14.40 10.70
#